data_AF-A0A1V5IYG3-F1
#
_entry.id   AF-A0A1V5IYG3-F1
#
_cell.length_a   1.000
_cell.length_b   1.000
_cell.length_c   1.000
_cell.angle_alpha   90.00
_cell.angle_beta   90.00
_cell.angle_gamma   90.00
#
_symmetry.space_group_name_H-M   'P 1'
#
loop_
_entity.id
_entity.type
_entity.pdbx_description
1 polymer ?
#
loop_
_entity_poly.entity_id
_entity_poly.type
_entity_poly.pdbx_seq_one_letter_code
_entity_poly.pdbx_strand_id
1 'polypeptide(L)'
;MPNLFKIEFVQGKTDASDYGQVKHSLVDTLTNRVIISLTVSGDKLQSVSNYSREPKRLEFEVFTTTWINENIMSGDNEHTRYISHFEVKAYRDEVLFFMGIIDTSLLSYDVSSGVLKFVCYDKIKLLSVFSDLTHYYGLTAGYEPIWILGYFLQDIQQTIPINIPYLNQFAMPSLNIPSGSPLTLVHVDYDDIRRFPDQPGGWTYSYHNSGWPAPYNGFSVDVLSNTITFVFAHKVHIEATYPSPATTKYQGRYRGRIYRYYNAICPVVSEYDAKTDWADDTQTLDNAYNEMLSWFQDNGINQSTLMSGLSGLASLDGHSYSSGHNINHYVEAQCYGNILPSKIQPGKSYETFKQEDTENLKVLQAILLLYNATIYADAAGRIIMKNKDAYSANVIDIEDNDVVSFTVKRGHQEAPDISLLEIMAGDTSHLKDLIKNNLIGFHDSKWSCEATIDQIGKYTLALQSRIQIKGVVYAIIEIERDHIKDEYKVKAWRL
;
A
#
# COMPACT_ATOMS: atom_id res chain seq x y z
N MET A 1 21.82 -25.18 -34.17
CA MET A 1 21.01 -24.22 -34.96
C MET A 1 19.80 -23.92 -34.09
N PRO A 2 19.55 -22.68 -33.69
CA PRO A 2 18.60 -22.45 -32.62
C PRO A 2 17.16 -22.51 -33.15
N ASN A 3 16.26 -23.07 -32.34
CA ASN A 3 14.82 -23.08 -32.60
C ASN A 3 14.30 -21.64 -32.60
N LEU A 4 13.52 -21.26 -33.62
CA LEU A 4 12.99 -19.89 -33.73
C LEU A 4 12.06 -19.56 -32.56
N PHE A 5 11.13 -20.46 -32.22
CA PHE A 5 10.27 -20.37 -31.05
C PHE A 5 9.86 -21.77 -30.56
N LYS A 6 9.61 -21.89 -29.26
CA LYS A 6 9.06 -23.11 -28.65
C LYS A 6 8.01 -22.73 -27.62
N ILE A 7 6.86 -23.39 -27.66
CA ILE A 7 5.78 -23.25 -26.68
C ILE A 7 5.54 -24.61 -26.03
N GLU A 8 5.64 -24.67 -24.72
CA GLU A 8 5.34 -25.86 -23.93
C GLU A 8 4.05 -25.65 -23.13
N PHE A 9 3.16 -26.65 -23.18
CA PHE A 9 2.03 -26.76 -22.28
C PHE A 9 2.44 -27.65 -21.11
N VAL A 10 2.35 -27.12 -19.90
CA VAL A 10 2.84 -27.73 -18.67
C VAL A 10 1.65 -28.00 -17.76
N GLN A 11 1.65 -29.14 -17.06
CA GLN A 11 0.65 -29.39 -16.01
C GLN A 11 0.78 -28.33 -14.91
N GLY A 12 -0.21 -27.45 -14.80
CA GLY A 12 -0.26 -26.35 -13.83
C GLY A 12 -0.91 -26.73 -12.50
N LYS A 13 -1.69 -27.81 -12.49
CA LYS A 13 -2.35 -28.35 -11.29
C LYS A 13 -1.35 -28.83 -10.25
N THR A 14 -1.23 -28.15 -9.12
CA THR A 14 -0.31 -28.51 -8.04
C THR A 14 -0.66 -29.81 -7.33
N ASP A 15 -1.92 -30.24 -7.42
CA ASP A 15 -2.44 -31.48 -6.86
C ASP A 15 -2.34 -32.67 -7.83
N ALA A 16 -1.94 -32.45 -9.09
CA ALA A 16 -1.74 -33.52 -10.06
C ALA A 16 -0.40 -34.24 -9.81
N SER A 17 -0.39 -35.57 -9.99
CA SER A 17 0.81 -36.40 -9.80
C SER A 17 1.94 -36.08 -10.77
N ASP A 18 1.61 -35.44 -11.89
CA ASP A 18 2.49 -35.02 -12.97
C ASP A 18 2.66 -33.49 -13.03
N TYR A 19 2.39 -32.79 -11.93
CA TYR A 19 2.61 -31.35 -11.80
C TYR A 19 3.99 -30.92 -12.31
N GLY A 20 4.02 -29.84 -13.08
CA GLY A 20 5.24 -29.27 -13.65
C GLY A 20 5.81 -30.03 -14.85
N GLN A 21 5.23 -31.16 -15.25
CA GLN A 21 5.65 -31.89 -16.44
C GLN A 21 5.08 -31.27 -17.72
N VAL A 22 5.90 -31.26 -18.77
CA VAL A 22 5.48 -30.86 -20.11
C VAL A 22 4.53 -31.93 -20.68
N LYS A 23 3.34 -31.50 -21.08
CA LYS A 23 2.28 -32.34 -21.65
C LYS A 23 2.19 -32.25 -23.16
N HIS A 24 2.54 -31.10 -23.70
CA HIS A 24 2.60 -30.87 -25.14
C HIS A 24 3.65 -29.82 -25.49
N SER A 25 4.17 -29.87 -26.70
CA SER A 25 5.14 -28.90 -27.19
C SER A 25 4.91 -28.58 -28.65
N LEU A 26 4.96 -27.30 -28.95
CA LEU A 26 4.98 -26.75 -30.30
C LEU A 26 6.38 -26.20 -30.53
N VAL A 27 7.09 -26.74 -31.52
CA VAL A 27 8.48 -26.38 -31.82
C VAL A 27 8.57 -25.88 -33.25
N ASP A 28 8.89 -24.60 -33.37
CA ASP A 28 9.12 -23.96 -34.66
C ASP A 28 10.54 -24.23 -35.13
N THR A 29 10.66 -24.74 -36.35
CA THR A 29 11.94 -24.99 -37.02
C THR A 29 11.97 -24.28 -38.36
N LEU A 30 13.16 -24.20 -38.98
CA LEU A 30 13.31 -23.56 -40.30
C LEU A 30 12.44 -24.21 -41.40
N THR A 31 12.13 -25.49 -41.26
CA THR A 31 11.40 -26.28 -42.27
C THR A 31 9.98 -26.65 -41.84
N ASN A 32 9.63 -26.46 -40.58
CA ASN A 32 8.30 -26.75 -40.04
C ASN A 32 7.85 -25.63 -39.11
N ARG A 33 6.86 -24.87 -39.57
CA ARG A 33 6.21 -23.78 -38.84
C ARG A 33 4.90 -24.28 -38.27
N VAL A 34 4.88 -24.51 -36.96
CA VAL A 34 3.68 -24.93 -36.22
C VAL A 34 3.05 -23.76 -35.47
N ILE A 35 3.80 -22.68 -35.26
CA ILE A 35 3.34 -21.40 -34.72
C ILE A 35 3.18 -20.43 -35.89
N ILE A 36 1.94 -20.04 -36.16
CA ILE A 36 1.57 -19.17 -37.30
C ILE A 36 1.94 -17.73 -36.99
N SER A 37 1.58 -17.26 -35.80
CA SER A 37 1.91 -15.93 -35.31
C SER A 37 2.16 -15.98 -33.81
N LEU A 38 2.98 -15.07 -33.31
CA LEU A 38 3.26 -14.92 -31.89
C LEU A 38 3.52 -13.44 -31.59
N THR A 39 2.80 -12.91 -30.60
CA THR A 39 2.98 -11.54 -30.12
C THR A 39 3.06 -11.53 -28.59
N VAL A 40 3.90 -10.66 -28.06
CA VAL A 40 4.08 -10.48 -26.62
C VAL A 40 3.97 -9.01 -26.31
N SER A 41 3.13 -8.65 -25.35
CA SER A 41 3.06 -7.26 -24.88
C SER A 41 4.38 -6.82 -24.27
N GLY A 42 4.76 -5.56 -24.49
CA GLY A 42 5.89 -4.95 -23.78
C GLY A 42 5.73 -4.99 -22.25
N ASP A 43 6.85 -4.95 -21.54
CA ASP A 43 6.86 -4.76 -20.10
C ASP A 43 6.77 -3.27 -19.79
N LYS A 44 5.78 -2.84 -19.00
CA LYS A 44 5.55 -1.42 -18.69
C LYS A 44 5.27 -1.22 -17.20
N LEU A 45 5.92 -0.25 -16.57
CA LEU A 45 5.53 0.28 -15.28
C LEU A 45 4.23 1.06 -15.44
N GLN A 46 3.27 0.79 -14.58
CA GLN A 46 2.00 1.49 -14.62
C GLN A 46 2.13 2.93 -14.14
N SER A 47 1.17 3.73 -14.58
CA SER A 47 1.10 5.15 -14.32
C SER A 47 0.87 5.44 -12.83
N VAL A 48 0.71 6.70 -12.45
CA VAL A 48 0.59 7.12 -11.04
C VAL A 48 -0.73 6.61 -10.44
N SER A 49 -1.79 6.58 -11.24
CA SER A 49 -3.13 6.13 -10.82
C SER A 49 -3.31 4.61 -10.81
N ASN A 50 -2.38 3.86 -11.42
CA ASN A 50 -2.50 2.41 -11.55
C ASN A 50 -1.32 1.72 -10.86
N TYR A 51 -1.64 1.00 -9.79
CA TYR A 51 -0.65 0.57 -8.79
C TYR A 51 -0.15 -0.86 -9.03
N SER A 52 -0.84 -1.65 -9.87
CA SER A 52 -0.42 -2.98 -10.30
C SER A 52 -0.16 -2.98 -11.81
N ARG A 53 0.96 -3.56 -12.25
CA ARG A 53 1.30 -3.69 -13.68
C ARG A 53 0.16 -4.35 -14.49
N GLU A 54 0.01 -3.96 -15.76
CA GLU A 54 -0.83 -4.75 -16.68
C GLU A 54 -0.21 -6.13 -16.91
N PRO A 55 -0.97 -7.22 -16.72
CA PRO A 55 -0.47 -8.58 -16.96
C PRO A 55 0.17 -8.72 -18.32
N LYS A 56 1.39 -9.28 -18.37
CA LYS A 56 2.05 -9.54 -19.64
C LYS A 56 1.19 -10.50 -20.44
N ARG A 57 0.85 -10.13 -21.67
CA ARG A 57 0.01 -10.91 -22.58
C ARG A 57 0.88 -11.57 -23.64
N LEU A 58 0.72 -12.87 -23.82
CA LEU A 58 1.24 -13.64 -24.93
C LEU A 58 0.05 -14.07 -25.78
N GLU A 59 0.06 -13.74 -27.07
CA GLU A 59 -0.89 -14.30 -28.04
C GLU A 59 -0.14 -15.12 -29.07
N PHE A 60 -0.70 -16.27 -29.44
CA PHE A 60 -0.15 -17.06 -30.53
C PHE A 60 -1.25 -17.84 -31.26
N GLU A 61 -1.01 -18.12 -32.53
CA GLU A 61 -1.93 -18.84 -33.41
C GLU A 61 -1.29 -20.13 -33.91
N VAL A 62 -2.04 -21.23 -33.88
CA VAL A 62 -1.56 -22.58 -34.21
C VAL A 62 -2.65 -23.36 -34.94
N PHE A 63 -2.25 -24.39 -35.69
CA PHE A 63 -3.18 -25.43 -36.10
C PHE A 63 -3.47 -26.37 -34.93
N THR A 64 -4.71 -26.83 -34.82
CA THR A 64 -5.08 -27.75 -33.73
C THR A 64 -4.41 -29.09 -33.90
N THR A 65 -3.85 -29.61 -32.81
CA THR A 65 -3.38 -30.98 -32.71
C THR A 65 -4.43 -31.84 -32.00
N THR A 66 -4.33 -33.17 -32.10
CA THR A 66 -5.18 -34.08 -31.31
C THR A 66 -5.14 -33.73 -29.82
N TRP A 67 -3.94 -33.46 -29.29
CA TRP A 67 -3.78 -33.07 -27.89
C TRP A 67 -4.51 -31.77 -27.56
N ILE A 68 -4.38 -30.73 -28.40
CA ILE A 68 -5.08 -29.44 -28.20
C ILE A 68 -6.59 -29.62 -28.22
N ASN A 69 -7.12 -30.41 -29.16
CA ASN A 69 -8.56 -30.68 -29.26
C ASN A 69 -9.08 -31.38 -28.00
N GLU A 70 -8.36 -32.40 -27.52
CA GLU A 70 -8.77 -33.21 -26.36
C GLU A 70 -8.58 -32.48 -25.02
N ASN A 71 -7.59 -31.60 -24.90
CA ASN A 71 -7.18 -31.04 -23.60
C ASN A 71 -7.51 -29.55 -23.43
N ILE A 72 -7.52 -28.77 -24.51
CA ILE A 72 -7.81 -27.34 -24.45
C ILE A 72 -9.24 -27.07 -24.92
N MET A 73 -9.62 -27.56 -26.09
CA MET A 73 -10.92 -27.24 -26.69
C MET A 73 -12.09 -28.03 -26.09
N SER A 74 -11.82 -29.11 -25.36
CA SER A 74 -12.86 -29.89 -24.67
C SER A 74 -13.50 -29.13 -23.50
N GLY A 75 -12.76 -28.21 -22.87
CA GLY A 75 -13.17 -27.53 -21.64
C GLY A 75 -13.06 -28.39 -20.38
N ASP A 76 -12.74 -29.68 -20.50
CA ASP A 76 -12.65 -30.62 -19.37
C ASP A 76 -11.46 -30.33 -18.43
N ASN A 77 -10.48 -29.55 -18.91
CA ASN A 77 -9.26 -29.22 -18.19
C ASN A 77 -9.18 -27.73 -17.85
N GLU A 78 -10.20 -27.24 -17.16
CA GLU A 78 -10.34 -25.86 -16.74
C GLU A 78 -10.63 -25.76 -15.24
N HIS A 79 -9.95 -24.84 -14.58
CA HIS A 79 -10.31 -24.34 -13.26
C HIS A 79 -11.55 -23.43 -13.35
N THR A 80 -11.99 -22.91 -12.23
CA THR A 80 -13.00 -21.85 -12.23
C THR A 80 -12.45 -20.58 -12.91
N ARG A 81 -13.37 -19.71 -13.36
CA ARG A 81 -13.05 -18.40 -13.97
C ARG A 81 -12.21 -18.50 -15.26
N TYR A 82 -12.41 -19.55 -16.05
CA TYR A 82 -11.81 -19.67 -17.39
C TYR A 82 -10.28 -19.72 -17.39
N ILE A 83 -9.71 -20.46 -16.43
CA ILE A 83 -8.27 -20.66 -16.32
C ILE A 83 -7.96 -22.12 -16.65
N SER A 84 -7.12 -22.39 -17.63
CA SER A 84 -6.74 -23.77 -17.95
C SER A 84 -5.96 -24.44 -16.80
N HIS A 85 -6.13 -25.76 -16.66
CA HIS A 85 -5.25 -26.62 -15.86
C HIS A 85 -3.80 -26.62 -16.36
N PHE A 86 -3.58 -26.23 -17.62
CA PHE A 86 -2.26 -26.16 -18.24
C PHE A 86 -1.71 -24.74 -18.22
N GLU A 87 -0.44 -24.61 -17.87
CA GLU A 87 0.34 -23.38 -17.99
C GLU A 87 1.16 -23.38 -19.27
N VAL A 88 1.49 -22.20 -19.78
CA VAL A 88 2.33 -22.04 -20.98
C VAL A 88 3.72 -21.56 -20.58
N LYS A 89 4.75 -22.17 -21.17
CA LYS A 89 6.12 -21.65 -21.19
C LYS A 89 6.53 -21.37 -22.64
N ALA A 90 6.99 -20.16 -22.92
CA ALA A 90 7.45 -19.77 -24.25
C ALA A 90 8.94 -19.42 -24.24
N TYR A 91 9.64 -19.98 -25.22
CA TYR A 91 11.08 -19.87 -25.38
C TYR A 91 11.41 -19.35 -26.76
N ARG A 92 12.51 -18.61 -26.84
CA ARG A 92 13.18 -18.23 -28.08
C ARG A 92 14.63 -18.63 -27.94
N ASP A 93 15.19 -19.34 -28.92
CA ASP A 93 16.59 -19.79 -28.89
C ASP A 93 16.93 -20.52 -27.57
N GLU A 94 15.99 -21.35 -27.06
CA GLU A 94 16.03 -22.05 -25.76
C GLU A 94 16.00 -21.16 -24.49
N VAL A 95 15.89 -19.84 -24.64
CA VAL A 95 15.76 -18.90 -23.51
C VAL A 95 14.28 -18.68 -23.19
N LEU A 96 13.89 -19.00 -21.96
CA LEU A 96 12.55 -18.74 -21.44
C LEU A 96 12.31 -17.23 -21.35
N PHE A 97 11.26 -16.73 -22.01
CA PHE A 97 10.90 -15.31 -21.96
C PHE A 97 9.50 -15.06 -21.39
N PHE A 98 8.67 -16.09 -21.27
CA PHE A 98 7.32 -16.00 -20.74
C PHE A 98 6.88 -17.31 -20.09
N MET A 99 6.25 -17.19 -18.92
CA MET A 99 5.53 -18.28 -18.26
C MET A 99 4.21 -17.73 -17.70
N GLY A 100 3.10 -18.41 -17.95
CA GLY A 100 1.79 -17.88 -17.60
C GLY A 100 0.64 -18.88 -17.68
N ILE A 101 -0.56 -18.37 -17.39
CA ILE A 101 -1.82 -19.09 -17.45
C ILE A 101 -2.48 -18.89 -18.83
N ILE A 102 -3.30 -19.85 -19.24
CA ILE A 102 -4.15 -19.73 -20.42
C ILE A 102 -5.52 -19.22 -19.98
N ASP A 103 -5.97 -18.11 -20.56
CA ASP A 103 -7.32 -17.60 -20.40
C ASP A 103 -8.21 -18.26 -21.45
N THR A 104 -8.98 -19.26 -21.03
CA THR A 104 -9.80 -20.06 -21.94
C THR A 104 -11.02 -19.31 -22.45
N SER A 105 -11.44 -18.23 -21.77
CA SER A 105 -12.56 -17.38 -22.23
C SER A 105 -12.23 -16.59 -23.49
N LEU A 106 -10.93 -16.44 -23.80
CA LEU A 106 -10.42 -15.70 -24.95
C LEU A 106 -9.89 -16.61 -26.07
N LEU A 107 -10.11 -17.92 -25.96
CA LEU A 107 -9.80 -18.85 -27.06
C LEU A 107 -10.71 -18.56 -28.26
N SER A 108 -10.12 -18.50 -29.44
CA SER A 108 -10.85 -18.27 -30.69
C SER A 108 -10.42 -19.28 -31.74
N TYR A 109 -11.37 -20.07 -32.25
CA TYR A 109 -11.14 -21.07 -33.27
C TYR A 109 -11.84 -20.69 -34.57
N ASP A 110 -11.08 -20.53 -35.64
CA ASP A 110 -11.60 -20.34 -36.98
C ASP A 110 -11.74 -21.69 -37.68
N VAL A 111 -12.98 -22.14 -37.82
CA VAL A 111 -13.34 -23.42 -38.47
C VAL A 111 -12.88 -23.47 -39.93
N SER A 112 -12.83 -22.32 -40.62
CA SER A 112 -12.52 -22.26 -42.05
C SER A 112 -11.03 -22.47 -42.33
N SER A 113 -10.17 -21.94 -41.46
CA SER A 113 -8.72 -22.07 -41.56
C SER A 113 -8.14 -23.17 -40.68
N GLY A 114 -8.91 -23.68 -39.72
CA GLY A 114 -8.45 -24.64 -38.71
C GLY A 114 -7.49 -24.04 -37.69
N VAL A 115 -7.45 -22.72 -37.57
CA VAL A 115 -6.53 -21.97 -36.71
C VAL A 115 -7.16 -21.70 -35.36
N LEU A 116 -6.43 -22.04 -34.29
CA LEU A 116 -6.76 -21.71 -32.92
C LEU A 116 -5.84 -20.58 -32.44
N LYS A 117 -6.45 -19.52 -31.92
CA LYS A 117 -5.77 -18.41 -31.25
C LYS A 117 -5.81 -18.60 -29.74
N PHE A 118 -4.63 -18.55 -29.12
CA PHE A 118 -4.45 -18.53 -27.67
C PHE A 118 -4.22 -17.11 -27.17
N VAL A 119 -4.76 -16.83 -25.99
CA VAL A 119 -4.39 -15.67 -25.19
C VAL A 119 -3.95 -16.16 -23.81
N CYS A 120 -2.71 -15.85 -23.46
CA CYS A 120 -2.11 -16.21 -22.19
C CYS A 120 -1.68 -14.95 -21.44
N TYR A 121 -1.75 -15.02 -20.11
CA TYR A 121 -1.26 -13.95 -19.25
C TYR A 121 -0.25 -14.48 -18.25
N ASP A 122 0.69 -13.65 -17.84
CA ASP A 122 1.50 -13.97 -16.66
C ASP A 122 0.63 -14.07 -15.39
N LYS A 123 1.23 -14.59 -14.32
CA LYS A 123 0.48 -14.95 -13.10
C LYS A 123 -0.07 -13.74 -12.34
N ILE A 124 0.38 -12.51 -12.60
CA ILE A 124 -0.20 -11.32 -11.96
C ILE A 124 -1.65 -11.08 -12.40
N LYS A 125 -2.08 -11.65 -13.54
CA LYS A 125 -3.50 -11.62 -13.97
C LYS A 125 -4.43 -12.18 -12.90
N LEU A 126 -3.99 -13.19 -12.14
CA LEU A 126 -4.77 -13.83 -11.09
C LEU A 126 -5.25 -12.84 -10.02
N LEU A 127 -4.47 -11.79 -9.72
CA LEU A 127 -4.86 -10.75 -8.77
C LEU A 127 -6.14 -10.02 -9.20
N SER A 128 -6.30 -9.78 -10.51
CA SER A 128 -7.50 -9.15 -11.06
C SER A 128 -8.66 -10.14 -11.21
N VAL A 129 -8.35 -11.39 -11.57
CA VAL A 129 -9.36 -12.45 -11.73
C VAL A 129 -9.99 -12.81 -10.40
N PHE A 130 -9.25 -12.75 -9.30
CA PHE A 130 -9.70 -13.02 -7.93
C PHE A 130 -9.79 -11.73 -7.10
N SER A 131 -10.16 -10.62 -7.74
CA SER A 131 -10.26 -9.30 -7.12
C SER A 131 -11.30 -9.20 -6.00
N ASP A 132 -12.26 -10.12 -5.98
CA ASP A 132 -13.34 -10.23 -5.00
C ASP A 132 -12.96 -11.00 -3.73
N LEU A 133 -11.77 -11.61 -3.66
CA LEU A 133 -11.33 -12.27 -2.44
C LEU A 133 -11.13 -11.26 -1.31
N THR A 134 -11.52 -11.69 -0.11
CA THR A 134 -11.36 -10.92 1.12
C THR A 134 -10.52 -11.72 2.10
N HIS A 135 -9.89 -11.02 3.04
CA HIS A 135 -9.07 -11.61 4.08
C HIS A 135 -9.30 -10.93 5.42
N TYR A 136 -9.26 -11.71 6.50
CA TYR A 136 -9.31 -11.19 7.84
C TYR A 136 -7.95 -10.64 8.27
N TYR A 137 -7.74 -9.34 8.11
CA TYR A 137 -6.55 -8.66 8.62
C TYR A 137 -6.74 -8.31 10.10
N GLY A 138 -6.31 -9.22 10.97
CA GLY A 138 -6.48 -9.09 12.43
C GLY A 138 -5.20 -9.26 13.24
N LEU A 139 -4.03 -9.24 12.61
CA LEU A 139 -2.76 -9.34 13.32
C LEU A 139 -2.52 -8.08 14.16
N THR A 140 -2.45 -8.23 15.49
CA THR A 140 -2.39 -7.10 16.45
C THR A 140 -1.36 -6.02 16.07
N ALA A 141 -0.16 -6.40 15.62
CA ALA A 141 0.91 -5.48 15.25
C ALA A 141 0.79 -4.87 13.83
N GLY A 142 -0.24 -5.22 13.06
CA GLY A 142 -0.32 -4.97 11.63
C GLY A 142 0.55 -5.93 10.81
N TYR A 143 0.49 -5.78 9.48
CA TYR A 143 1.14 -6.65 8.50
C TYR A 143 2.28 -5.93 7.78
N GLU A 144 3.36 -6.64 7.47
CA GLU A 144 4.34 -6.14 6.52
C GLU A 144 3.75 -6.13 5.08
N PRO A 145 4.15 -5.17 4.22
CA PRO A 145 3.63 -5.07 2.85
C PRO A 145 3.72 -6.37 2.04
N ILE A 146 4.82 -7.11 2.20
CA ILE A 146 5.03 -8.38 1.51
C ILE A 146 4.10 -9.49 2.01
N TRP A 147 3.74 -9.48 3.29
CA TRP A 147 2.82 -10.49 3.84
C TRP A 147 1.43 -10.32 3.26
N ILE A 148 0.99 -9.08 3.00
CA ILE A 148 -0.29 -8.83 2.34
C ILE A 148 -0.33 -9.46 0.95
N LEU A 149 0.72 -9.27 0.14
CA LEU A 149 0.83 -9.97 -1.14
C LEU A 149 0.82 -11.48 -0.93
N GLY A 150 1.62 -12.00 0.01
CA GLY A 150 1.68 -13.42 0.31
C GLY A 150 0.33 -14.03 0.67
N TYR A 151 -0.46 -13.38 1.53
CA TYR A 151 -1.79 -13.82 1.92
C TYR A 151 -2.78 -13.78 0.76
N PHE A 152 -2.79 -12.71 -0.03
CA PHE A 152 -3.67 -12.66 -1.20
C PHE A 152 -3.33 -13.79 -2.20
N LEU A 153 -2.05 -14.04 -2.45
CA LEU A 153 -1.64 -15.18 -3.29
C LEU A 153 -2.06 -16.51 -2.67
N GLN A 154 -1.89 -16.69 -1.36
CA GLN A 154 -2.31 -17.90 -0.65
C GLN A 154 -3.83 -18.14 -0.78
N ASP A 155 -4.65 -17.10 -0.61
CA ASP A 155 -6.11 -17.20 -0.71
C ASP A 155 -6.54 -17.62 -2.14
N ILE A 156 -5.84 -17.14 -3.17
CA ILE A 156 -6.03 -17.61 -4.56
C ILE A 156 -5.68 -19.10 -4.68
N GLN A 157 -4.54 -19.53 -4.11
CA GLN A 157 -4.10 -20.94 -4.15
C GLN A 157 -5.03 -21.89 -3.39
N GLN A 158 -5.75 -21.40 -2.39
CA GLN A 158 -6.80 -22.16 -1.70
C GLN A 158 -8.06 -22.29 -2.57
N THR A 159 -8.27 -21.37 -3.50
CA THR A 159 -9.42 -21.38 -4.43
C THR A 159 -9.17 -22.26 -5.64
N ILE A 160 -7.94 -22.28 -6.18
CA ILE A 160 -7.53 -23.12 -7.31
C ILE A 160 -6.11 -23.70 -7.09
N PRO A 161 -5.84 -24.96 -7.48
CA PRO A 161 -4.55 -25.62 -7.24
C PRO A 161 -3.48 -25.16 -8.25
N ILE A 162 -3.05 -23.91 -8.16
CA ILE A 162 -1.97 -23.32 -8.96
C ILE A 162 -0.83 -22.89 -8.05
N ASN A 163 0.41 -23.02 -8.52
CA ASN A 163 1.55 -22.46 -7.82
C ASN A 163 1.78 -21.00 -8.21
N ILE A 164 1.85 -20.09 -7.23
CA ILE A 164 2.09 -18.67 -7.46
C ILE A 164 3.32 -18.23 -6.66
N PRO A 165 4.54 -18.57 -7.13
CA PRO A 165 5.75 -18.21 -6.41
C PRO A 165 5.92 -16.68 -6.43
N TYR A 166 6.40 -16.13 -5.32
CA TYR A 166 6.69 -14.70 -5.22
C TYR A 166 8.06 -14.45 -4.60
N LEU A 167 8.63 -13.27 -4.88
CA LEU A 167 9.88 -12.81 -4.32
C LEU A 167 9.73 -11.40 -3.78
N ASN A 168 10.26 -11.20 -2.58
CA ASN A 168 10.34 -9.88 -1.99
C ASN A 168 11.59 -9.16 -2.48
N GLN A 169 11.40 -8.11 -3.28
CA GLN A 169 12.45 -7.13 -3.61
C GLN A 169 12.06 -5.73 -3.15
N PHE A 170 11.04 -5.63 -2.30
CA PHE A 170 10.58 -4.39 -1.72
C PHE A 170 11.60 -3.90 -0.69
N ALA A 171 11.97 -2.63 -0.81
CA ALA A 171 12.70 -1.92 0.21
C ALA A 171 11.77 -0.87 0.83
N MET A 172 11.83 -0.70 2.15
CA MET A 172 11.02 0.30 2.83
C MET A 172 11.45 1.71 2.37
N PRO A 173 10.60 2.48 1.69
CA PRO A 173 10.94 3.84 1.29
C PRO A 173 10.88 4.79 2.49
N SER A 174 11.44 5.98 2.31
CA SER A 174 11.42 7.03 3.32
C SER A 174 10.72 8.29 2.82
N LEU A 175 9.75 8.77 3.58
CA LEU A 175 9.19 10.10 3.48
C LEU A 175 9.39 10.80 4.83
N ASN A 176 10.55 11.45 4.98
CA ASN A 176 10.99 11.99 6.25
C ASN A 176 10.47 13.41 6.49
N ILE A 177 9.79 13.60 7.61
CA ILE A 177 9.44 14.91 8.16
C ILE A 177 10.58 15.39 9.08
N PRO A 178 11.19 16.57 8.82
CA PRO A 178 12.28 17.10 9.65
C PRO A 178 11.82 17.44 11.07
N SER A 179 12.68 17.19 12.06
CA SER A 179 12.40 17.56 13.47
C SER A 179 12.32 19.07 13.71
N GLY A 180 12.92 19.89 12.83
CA GLY A 180 12.83 21.35 12.90
C GLY A 180 11.48 21.93 12.45
N SER A 181 10.63 21.11 11.81
CA SER A 181 9.28 21.48 11.37
C SER A 181 8.39 20.25 11.44
N PRO A 182 8.11 19.74 12.66
CA PRO A 182 7.35 18.51 12.84
C PRO A 182 5.91 18.69 12.37
N LEU A 183 5.28 17.58 11.98
CA LEU A 183 3.87 17.55 11.61
C LEU A 183 3.02 17.63 12.87
N THR A 184 2.16 18.65 13.00
CA THR A 184 1.15 18.69 14.05
C THR A 184 0.05 17.67 13.74
N LEU A 185 -0.05 16.64 14.58
CA LEU A 185 -1.08 15.60 14.46
C LEU A 185 -2.40 16.05 15.08
N VAL A 186 -2.34 16.81 16.17
CA VAL A 186 -3.51 17.35 16.88
C VAL A 186 -3.14 18.64 17.60
N HIS A 187 -4.12 19.55 17.66
CA HIS A 187 -4.13 20.74 18.49
C HIS A 187 -5.36 20.70 19.40
N VAL A 188 -5.14 20.76 20.72
CA VAL A 188 -6.21 20.73 21.74
C VAL A 188 -6.18 22.02 22.54
N ASP A 189 -7.13 22.90 22.25
CA ASP A 189 -7.39 24.09 23.07
C ASP A 189 -7.99 23.72 24.43
N TYR A 190 -7.66 24.49 25.46
CA TYR A 190 -8.23 24.36 26.80
C TYR A 190 -8.30 25.68 27.58
N ASP A 191 -8.06 26.81 26.92
CA ASP A 191 -8.27 28.14 27.50
C ASP A 191 -9.75 28.40 27.80
N ASP A 192 -10.65 27.91 26.95
CA ASP A 192 -12.09 28.02 27.09
C ASP A 192 -12.60 27.42 28.41
N ILE A 193 -12.13 26.23 28.78
CA ILE A 193 -12.53 25.59 30.04
C ILE A 193 -11.92 26.30 31.25
N ARG A 194 -10.84 27.07 31.07
CA ARG A 194 -10.23 27.92 32.11
C ARG A 194 -10.87 29.29 32.23
N ARG A 195 -11.56 29.78 31.19
CA ARG A 195 -12.13 31.13 31.14
C ARG A 195 -13.22 31.32 32.21
N PHE A 196 -13.05 32.34 33.06
CA PHE A 196 -14.11 32.72 33.99
C PHE A 196 -15.34 33.26 33.23
N PRO A 197 -16.56 33.06 33.77
CA PRO A 197 -17.75 33.69 33.21
C PRO A 197 -17.58 35.21 33.14
N ASP A 198 -18.17 35.83 32.12
CA ASP A 198 -18.22 37.30 32.02
C ASP A 198 -18.97 37.83 33.25
N GLN A 199 -18.34 38.71 34.06
CA GLN A 199 -18.80 39.08 35.40
C GLN A 199 -20.23 39.68 35.42
N PRO A 200 -21.27 38.95 35.88
CA PRO A 200 -22.58 39.54 36.10
C PRO A 200 -22.76 39.77 37.61
N GLY A 201 -22.87 41.03 38.01
CA GLY A 201 -23.48 41.41 39.30
C GLY A 201 -22.84 40.83 40.56
N GLY A 202 -21.61 41.23 40.90
CA GLY A 202 -21.06 41.11 42.27
C GLY A 202 -20.41 39.77 42.65
N TRP A 203 -20.32 38.80 41.74
CA TRP A 203 -19.59 37.54 41.96
C TRP A 203 -18.08 37.68 41.70
N THR A 204 -17.26 37.08 42.57
CA THR A 204 -15.81 36.94 42.38
C THR A 204 -15.46 35.49 42.06
N TYR A 205 -14.69 35.27 40.99
CA TYR A 205 -14.31 33.93 40.54
C TYR A 205 -12.84 33.63 40.84
N SER A 206 -12.57 32.39 41.23
CA SER A 206 -11.21 31.86 41.41
C SER A 206 -11.16 30.37 41.05
N TYR A 207 -9.96 29.80 40.96
CA TYR A 207 -9.81 28.35 40.78
C TYR A 207 -9.76 27.65 42.13
N HIS A 208 -10.57 26.60 42.28
CA HIS A 208 -10.58 25.77 43.47
C HIS A 208 -9.41 24.77 43.46
N ASN A 209 -8.85 24.47 44.63
CA ASN A 209 -7.63 23.65 44.78
C ASN A 209 -7.79 22.18 44.35
N SER A 210 -9.02 21.68 44.25
CA SER A 210 -9.30 20.30 43.82
C SER A 210 -9.25 20.12 42.30
N GLY A 211 -9.16 21.21 41.53
CA GLY A 211 -8.88 21.18 40.10
C GLY A 211 -7.41 20.86 39.80
N TRP A 212 -7.09 20.60 38.53
CA TRP A 212 -5.69 20.38 38.14
C TRP A 212 -5.03 21.69 37.72
N PRO A 213 -3.79 21.97 38.16
CA PRO A 213 -3.09 23.20 37.77
C PRO A 213 -2.75 23.24 36.28
N ALA A 214 -2.49 22.07 35.69
CA ALA A 214 -2.16 21.86 34.29
C ALA A 214 -2.84 20.58 33.76
N PRO A 215 -3.02 20.43 32.44
CA PRO A 215 -3.52 19.19 31.86
C PRO A 215 -2.49 18.05 31.97
N TYR A 216 -2.97 16.83 32.17
CA TYR A 216 -2.19 15.63 31.90
C TYR A 216 -2.20 15.38 30.39
N ASN A 217 -1.02 15.25 29.80
CA ASN A 217 -0.91 14.97 28.38
C ASN A 217 0.38 14.21 28.05
N GLY A 218 0.35 13.49 26.94
CA GLY A 218 1.50 12.79 26.41
C GLY A 218 1.11 11.49 25.72
N PHE A 219 2.13 10.71 25.37
CA PHE A 219 1.98 9.47 24.61
C PHE A 219 2.07 8.24 25.50
N SER A 220 1.27 7.24 25.15
CA SER A 220 1.41 5.86 25.58
C SER A 220 1.75 5.01 24.36
N VAL A 221 2.78 4.16 24.48
CA VAL A 221 3.24 3.28 23.40
C VAL A 221 2.88 1.85 23.75
N ASP A 222 2.22 1.15 22.83
CA ASP A 222 2.04 -0.29 22.90
C ASP A 222 2.79 -0.96 21.76
N VAL A 223 3.94 -1.55 22.11
CA VAL A 223 4.84 -2.21 21.15
C VAL A 223 4.22 -3.51 20.61
N LEU A 224 3.33 -4.17 21.36
CA LEU A 224 2.72 -5.43 20.93
C LEU A 224 1.66 -5.18 19.85
N SER A 225 0.84 -4.15 20.01
CA SER A 225 -0.13 -3.74 18.98
C SER A 225 0.47 -2.82 17.92
N ASN A 226 1.73 -2.43 18.06
CA ASN A 226 2.36 -1.44 17.21
C ASN A 226 1.51 -0.17 17.06
N THR A 227 0.93 0.28 18.19
CA THR A 227 0.12 1.49 18.23
C THR A 227 0.72 2.51 19.17
N ILE A 228 0.44 3.77 18.87
CA ILE A 228 0.77 4.88 19.73
C ILE A 228 -0.48 5.69 20.01
N THR A 229 -0.67 6.07 21.27
CA THR A 229 -1.84 6.80 21.72
C THR A 229 -1.42 8.12 22.35
N PHE A 230 -1.90 9.25 21.81
CA PHE A 230 -1.82 10.53 22.49
C PHE A 230 -3.05 10.72 23.38
N VAL A 231 -2.80 11.12 24.63
CA VAL A 231 -3.83 11.33 25.63
C VAL A 231 -3.75 12.77 26.11
N PHE A 232 -4.91 13.42 26.27
CA PHE A 232 -5.05 14.70 26.94
C PHE A 232 -6.21 14.63 27.94
N ALA A 233 -5.98 15.13 29.15
CA ALA A 233 -7.02 15.30 30.16
C ALA A 233 -6.81 16.59 30.95
N HIS A 234 -7.88 17.36 31.10
CA HIS A 234 -7.88 18.50 32.00
C HIS A 234 -9.18 18.54 32.81
N LYS A 235 -9.05 18.89 34.09
CA LYS A 235 -10.19 19.27 34.92
C LYS A 235 -9.92 20.62 35.57
N VAL A 236 -10.89 21.51 35.46
CA VAL A 236 -10.87 22.84 36.04
C VAL A 236 -12.07 22.96 36.96
N HIS A 237 -11.82 23.32 38.21
CA HIS A 237 -12.87 23.62 39.17
C HIS A 237 -12.85 25.11 39.47
N ILE A 238 -13.99 25.77 39.27
CA ILE A 238 -14.16 27.21 39.48
C ILE A 238 -14.99 27.40 40.75
N GLU A 239 -14.50 28.27 41.63
CA GLU A 239 -15.20 28.75 42.81
C GLU A 239 -15.71 30.17 42.53
N ALA A 240 -16.99 30.40 42.78
CA ALA A 240 -17.63 31.71 42.71
C ALA A 240 -18.10 32.11 44.11
N THR A 241 -17.66 33.28 44.58
CA THR A 241 -18.05 33.82 45.88
C THR A 241 -18.87 35.10 45.70
N TYR A 242 -19.93 35.23 46.50
CA TYR A 242 -20.77 36.43 46.56
C TYR A 242 -20.71 37.02 47.98
N PRO A 243 -20.61 38.35 48.13
CA PRO A 243 -20.32 38.95 49.42
C PRO A 243 -21.53 39.07 50.36
N SER A 244 -22.75 39.23 49.85
CA SER A 244 -23.94 39.47 50.71
C SER A 244 -25.28 39.18 50.01
N PRO A 245 -26.03 38.13 50.42
CA PRO A 245 -25.67 37.17 51.46
C PRO A 245 -24.44 36.35 51.03
N ALA A 246 -23.57 36.04 51.99
CA ALA A 246 -22.35 35.27 51.71
C ALA A 246 -22.74 33.88 51.17
N THR A 247 -22.34 33.59 49.94
CA THR A 247 -22.58 32.30 49.30
C THR A 247 -21.40 31.93 48.40
N THR A 248 -21.09 30.64 48.35
CA THR A 248 -20.06 30.07 47.50
C THR A 248 -20.69 29.02 46.61
N LYS A 249 -20.36 29.05 45.32
CA LYS A 249 -20.79 28.05 44.35
C LYS A 249 -19.61 27.48 43.59
N TYR A 250 -19.72 26.24 43.16
CA TYR A 250 -18.68 25.53 42.44
C TYR A 250 -19.18 25.07 41.08
N GLN A 251 -18.29 25.06 40.09
CA GLN A 251 -18.52 24.48 38.77
C GLN A 251 -17.29 23.70 38.32
N GLY A 252 -17.49 22.46 37.88
CA GLY A 252 -16.48 21.61 37.26
C GLY A 252 -16.55 21.68 35.74
N ARG A 253 -15.39 21.68 35.09
CA ARG A 253 -15.23 21.59 33.64
C ARG A 253 -14.15 20.56 33.32
N TYR A 254 -14.47 19.61 32.46
CA TYR A 254 -13.67 18.42 32.21
C TYR A 254 -13.53 18.25 30.70
N ARG A 255 -12.31 17.99 30.26
CA ARG A 255 -12.00 17.69 28.86
C ARG A 255 -11.06 16.49 28.80
N GLY A 256 -11.49 15.46 28.08
CA GLY A 256 -10.71 14.27 27.77
C GLY A 256 -10.60 14.10 26.26
N ARG A 257 -9.41 13.74 25.78
CA ARG A 257 -9.15 13.36 24.39
C ARG A 257 -8.20 12.17 24.34
N ILE A 258 -8.50 11.22 23.46
CA ILE A 258 -7.65 10.07 23.18
C ILE A 258 -7.54 9.94 21.67
N TYR A 259 -6.32 10.00 21.16
CA TYR A 259 -5.99 9.82 19.74
C TYR A 259 -5.13 8.56 19.62
N ARG A 260 -5.73 7.46 19.16
CA ARG A 260 -4.99 6.22 18.88
C ARG A 260 -4.58 6.23 17.42
N TYR A 261 -3.28 6.31 17.18
CA TYR A 261 -2.75 6.36 15.82
C TYR A 261 -2.48 4.95 15.31
N TYR A 262 -3.10 4.66 14.18
CA TYR A 262 -2.82 3.52 13.31
C TYR A 262 -2.03 4.01 12.10
N ASN A 263 -1.35 3.10 11.40
CA ASN A 263 -0.66 3.43 10.14
C ASN A 263 0.23 4.69 10.27
N ALA A 264 0.98 4.75 11.38
CA ALA A 264 1.79 5.87 11.86
C ALA A 264 1.02 7.11 12.35
N ILE A 265 0.15 7.69 11.52
CA ILE A 265 -0.43 9.02 11.77
C ILE A 265 -1.95 9.09 11.62
N CYS A 266 -2.64 7.97 11.41
CA CYS A 266 -4.08 7.93 11.16
C CYS A 266 -4.83 7.73 12.48
N PRO A 267 -5.47 8.77 13.06
CA PRO A 267 -6.08 8.64 14.38
C PRO A 267 -7.46 7.98 14.34
N VAL A 268 -7.76 7.20 15.37
CA VAL A 268 -9.12 7.01 15.88
C VAL A 268 -9.27 7.86 17.13
N VAL A 269 -10.27 8.74 17.11
CA VAL A 269 -10.47 9.77 18.13
C VAL A 269 -11.59 9.36 19.08
N SER A 270 -11.35 9.56 20.37
CA SER A 270 -12.38 9.49 21.41
C SER A 270 -12.34 10.79 22.21
N GLU A 271 -13.51 11.42 22.38
CA GLU A 271 -13.64 12.72 23.06
C GLU A 271 -14.59 12.65 24.26
N TYR A 272 -14.29 13.45 25.26
CA TYR A 272 -15.12 13.69 26.44
C TYR A 272 -15.10 15.17 26.78
N ASP A 273 -16.27 15.78 26.91
CA ASP A 273 -16.44 17.12 27.47
C ASP A 273 -17.61 17.11 28.44
N ALA A 274 -17.37 17.61 29.65
CA ALA A 274 -18.40 17.76 30.65
C ALA A 274 -18.27 19.09 31.38
N LYS A 275 -19.41 19.65 31.76
CA LYS A 275 -19.51 20.87 32.55
C LYS A 275 -20.67 20.71 33.52
N THR A 276 -20.40 20.85 34.81
CA THR A 276 -21.46 20.79 35.83
C THR A 276 -22.22 22.10 35.87
N ASP A 277 -23.45 22.04 36.38
CA ASP A 277 -24.12 23.24 36.88
C ASP A 277 -23.38 23.83 38.09
N TRP A 278 -23.75 25.06 38.45
CA TRP A 278 -23.28 25.69 39.68
C TRP A 278 -23.93 25.02 40.89
N ALA A 279 -23.12 24.38 41.73
CA ALA A 279 -23.57 23.69 42.94
C ALA A 279 -23.08 24.38 44.22
N ASP A 280 -23.78 24.17 45.33
CA ASP A 280 -23.42 24.73 46.64
C ASP A 280 -22.35 23.90 47.37
N ASP A 281 -22.03 22.70 46.86
CA ASP A 281 -21.00 21.79 47.38
C ASP A 281 -20.13 21.19 46.26
N THR A 282 -19.08 20.47 46.66
CA THR A 282 -18.12 19.85 45.74
C THR A 282 -18.46 18.41 45.33
N GLN A 283 -19.55 17.82 45.84
CA GLN A 283 -19.88 16.40 45.58
C GLN A 283 -20.16 16.16 44.09
N THR A 284 -20.81 17.12 43.43
CA THR A 284 -21.05 17.08 41.98
C THR A 284 -19.76 17.08 41.16
N LEU A 285 -18.69 17.70 41.67
CA LEU A 285 -17.37 17.72 41.03
C LEU A 285 -16.69 16.35 41.07
N ASP A 286 -16.82 15.64 42.19
CA ASP A 286 -16.24 14.31 42.37
C ASP A 286 -16.95 13.27 41.49
N ASN A 287 -18.28 13.37 41.37
CA ASN A 287 -19.05 12.50 40.48
C ASN A 287 -18.65 12.68 39.01
N ALA A 288 -18.57 13.92 38.52
CA ALA A 288 -18.15 14.20 37.15
C ALA A 288 -16.68 13.79 36.89
N TYR A 289 -15.81 13.94 37.90
CA TYR A 289 -14.44 13.45 37.82
C TYR A 289 -14.36 11.93 37.69
N ASN A 290 -15.14 11.18 38.49
CA ASN A 290 -15.21 9.72 38.42
C ASN A 290 -15.79 9.22 37.09
N GLU A 291 -16.74 9.95 36.52
CA GLU A 291 -17.27 9.69 35.18
C GLU A 291 -16.19 9.84 34.12
N MET A 292 -15.43 10.94 34.14
CA MET A 292 -14.29 11.14 33.23
C MET A 292 -13.24 10.01 33.37
N LEU A 293 -12.92 9.59 34.60
CA LEU A 293 -12.00 8.48 34.82
C LEU A 293 -12.54 7.15 34.28
N SER A 294 -13.83 6.89 34.46
CA SER A 294 -14.51 5.70 33.90
C SER A 294 -14.45 5.70 32.38
N TRP A 295 -14.68 6.87 31.76
CA TRP A 295 -14.56 7.03 30.31
C TRP A 295 -13.15 6.74 29.78
N PHE A 296 -12.10 7.18 30.48
CA PHE A 296 -10.71 6.83 30.13
C PHE A 296 -10.47 5.31 30.25
N GLN A 297 -10.98 4.69 31.31
CA GLN A 297 -10.84 3.24 31.55
C GLN A 297 -11.54 2.40 30.48
N ASP A 298 -12.78 2.76 30.10
CA ASP A 298 -13.53 2.11 29.01
C ASP A 298 -12.79 2.25 27.66
N ASN A 299 -11.96 3.27 27.56
CA ASN A 299 -11.07 3.54 26.44
C ASN A 299 -9.64 2.97 26.63
N GLY A 300 -9.42 2.07 27.58
CA GLY A 300 -8.14 1.38 27.77
C GLY A 300 -7.03 2.24 28.37
N ILE A 301 -7.33 3.45 28.85
CA ILE A 301 -6.38 4.30 29.58
C ILE A 301 -6.71 4.20 31.07
N ASN A 302 -5.95 3.38 31.79
CA ASN A 302 -6.09 3.30 33.23
C ASN A 302 -5.58 4.59 33.92
N GLN A 303 -6.04 4.82 35.16
CA GLN A 303 -5.71 6.03 35.90
C GLN A 303 -4.20 6.19 36.16
N SER A 304 -3.45 5.11 36.41
CA SER A 304 -1.99 5.19 36.61
C SER A 304 -1.25 5.64 35.35
N THR A 305 -1.69 5.18 34.18
CA THR A 305 -1.15 5.61 32.89
C THR A 305 -1.46 7.09 32.68
N LEU A 306 -2.71 7.52 32.90
CA LEU A 306 -3.11 8.91 32.73
C LEU A 306 -2.29 9.88 33.60
N MET A 307 -2.10 9.53 34.88
CA MET A 307 -1.54 10.46 35.87
C MET A 307 -0.01 10.47 35.90
N SER A 308 0.64 9.36 35.50
CA SER A 308 2.11 9.23 35.61
C SER A 308 2.79 8.41 34.52
N GLY A 309 2.04 7.75 33.64
CA GLY A 309 2.58 6.85 32.62
C GLY A 309 2.71 7.46 31.21
N LEU A 310 2.21 8.68 31.00
CA LEU A 310 2.33 9.39 29.72
C LEU A 310 3.74 9.98 29.54
N SER A 311 4.29 9.86 28.34
CA SER A 311 5.57 10.44 27.99
C SER A 311 5.42 11.63 27.04
N GLY A 312 6.15 12.72 27.27
CA GLY A 312 6.20 13.86 26.34
C GLY A 312 6.98 13.56 25.05
N LEU A 313 7.76 12.48 25.02
CA LEU A 313 8.48 11.98 23.86
C LEU A 313 8.26 10.47 23.72
N ALA A 314 7.95 10.01 22.51
CA ALA A 314 7.76 8.60 22.22
C ALA A 314 8.35 8.25 20.85
N SER A 315 8.69 6.99 20.66
CA SER A 315 9.17 6.47 19.39
C SER A 315 8.59 5.10 19.11
N LEU A 316 8.20 4.85 17.87
CA LEU A 316 7.69 3.57 17.43
C LEU A 316 8.04 3.36 15.97
N ASP A 317 8.70 2.24 15.63
CA ASP A 317 9.03 1.85 14.26
C ASP A 317 9.68 2.96 13.40
N GLY A 318 10.61 3.72 13.98
CA GLY A 318 11.34 4.79 13.28
C GLY A 318 10.61 6.15 13.21
N HIS A 319 9.39 6.22 13.74
CA HIS A 319 8.63 7.45 13.94
C HIS A 319 8.97 8.03 15.32
N SER A 320 9.03 9.35 15.41
CA SER A 320 9.22 10.06 16.67
C SER A 320 8.05 11.01 16.91
N TYR A 321 7.54 10.98 18.14
CA TYR A 321 6.37 11.72 18.57
C TYR A 321 6.73 12.60 19.76
N SER A 322 6.20 13.82 19.77
CA SER A 322 6.48 14.80 20.80
C SER A 322 5.24 15.60 21.17
N SER A 323 5.14 16.02 22.42
CA SER A 323 4.11 16.97 22.85
C SER A 323 4.66 18.40 22.95
N GLY A 324 3.90 19.34 22.41
CA GLY A 324 4.11 20.78 22.53
C GLY A 324 3.00 21.41 23.38
N HIS A 325 3.24 22.58 23.97
CA HIS A 325 2.18 23.30 24.67
C HIS A 325 2.42 24.81 24.70
N ASN A 326 1.32 25.55 24.76
CA ASN A 326 1.31 26.91 25.26
C ASN A 326 0.54 26.91 26.58
N ILE A 327 1.25 27.28 27.65
CA ILE A 327 0.72 27.23 29.02
C ILE A 327 -0.58 28.03 29.09
N ASN A 328 -1.62 27.40 29.63
CA ASN A 328 -2.99 27.92 29.76
C ASN A 328 -3.76 28.13 28.45
N HIS A 329 -3.24 27.71 27.30
CA HIS A 329 -3.90 27.89 26.00
C HIS A 329 -4.20 26.56 25.33
N TYR A 330 -3.17 25.85 24.88
CA TYR A 330 -3.34 24.64 24.08
C TYR A 330 -2.20 23.63 24.32
N VAL A 331 -2.46 22.39 23.94
CA VAL A 331 -1.46 21.31 23.84
C VAL A 331 -1.49 20.76 22.40
N GLU A 332 -0.33 20.43 21.87
CA GLU A 332 -0.18 19.79 20.57
C GLU A 332 0.49 18.43 20.71
N ALA A 333 0.09 17.50 19.85
CA ALA A 333 0.86 16.30 19.58
C ALA A 333 1.45 16.40 18.18
N GLN A 334 2.72 16.05 18.06
CA GLN A 334 3.51 16.25 16.85
C GLN A 334 4.25 14.96 16.47
N CYS A 335 4.58 14.81 15.20
CA CYS A 335 5.34 13.68 14.65
C CYS A 335 6.41 14.13 13.67
N TYR A 336 7.57 13.46 13.70
CA TYR A 336 8.67 13.63 12.76
C TYR A 336 9.38 12.30 12.51
N GLY A 337 10.28 12.28 11.52
CA GLY A 337 10.90 11.05 11.01
C GLY A 337 10.17 10.52 9.78
N ASN A 338 10.38 9.24 9.45
CA ASN A 338 9.69 8.62 8.31
C ASN A 338 8.22 8.50 8.64
N ILE A 339 7.30 9.02 7.82
CA ILE A 339 5.85 8.88 8.06
C ILE A 339 5.25 7.64 7.40
N LEU A 340 6.03 6.92 6.58
CA LEU A 340 5.56 5.69 5.97
C LEU A 340 5.59 4.56 7.01
N PRO A 341 4.44 3.92 7.31
CA PRO A 341 4.37 2.89 8.33
C PRO A 341 5.12 1.63 7.86
N SER A 342 5.92 1.02 8.74
CA SER A 342 6.59 -0.28 8.51
C SER A 342 5.60 -1.44 8.43
N LYS A 343 4.53 -1.36 9.23
CA LYS A 343 3.44 -2.32 9.31
C LYS A 343 2.13 -1.60 9.13
N ILE A 344 1.23 -2.23 8.40
CA ILE A 344 -0.05 -1.64 8.03
C ILE A 344 -1.21 -2.37 8.70
N GLN A 345 -2.22 -1.58 9.03
CA GLN A 345 -3.43 -2.01 9.71
C GLN A 345 -4.62 -1.70 8.79
N PRO A 346 -4.93 -2.59 7.82
CA PRO A 346 -6.06 -2.41 6.92
C PRO A 346 -7.37 -2.90 7.55
N GLY A 347 -8.48 -2.27 7.17
CA GLY A 347 -9.82 -2.64 7.62
C GLY A 347 -10.17 -2.11 9.01
N LYS A 348 -11.46 -2.23 9.36
CA LYS A 348 -12.03 -1.70 10.62
C LYS A 348 -11.90 -2.64 11.81
N SER A 349 -11.37 -3.85 11.60
CA SER A 349 -11.11 -4.83 12.67
C SER A 349 -10.22 -4.24 13.76
N TYR A 350 -9.23 -3.43 13.39
CA TYR A 350 -8.29 -2.75 14.30
C TYR A 350 -8.94 -1.68 15.18
N GLU A 351 -10.02 -1.06 14.69
CA GLU A 351 -10.74 0.00 15.40
C GLU A 351 -11.83 -0.58 16.30
N THR A 352 -12.54 -1.59 15.80
CA THR A 352 -13.73 -2.17 16.43
C THR A 352 -13.43 -3.38 17.30
N PHE A 353 -12.24 -3.98 17.14
CA PHE A 353 -11.83 -5.25 17.75
C PHE A 353 -12.77 -6.41 17.41
N LYS A 354 -13.45 -6.33 16.26
CA LYS A 354 -14.33 -7.37 15.73
C LYS A 354 -13.71 -8.01 14.50
N GLN A 355 -13.98 -9.30 14.32
CA GLN A 355 -13.54 -10.01 13.12
C GLN A 355 -14.35 -9.51 11.91
N GLU A 356 -13.65 -8.96 10.91
CA GLU A 356 -14.23 -8.42 9.68
C GLU A 356 -13.26 -8.65 8.51
N ASP A 357 -13.78 -9.20 7.41
CA ASP A 357 -12.99 -9.45 6.21
C ASP A 357 -12.86 -8.16 5.37
N THR A 358 -11.69 -7.94 4.78
CA THR A 358 -11.39 -6.75 3.96
C THR A 358 -10.93 -7.18 2.56
N GLU A 359 -11.31 -6.42 1.53
CA GLU A 359 -11.01 -6.72 0.12
C GLU A 359 -9.50 -6.74 -0.19
N ASN A 360 -8.96 -7.90 -0.58
CA ASN A 360 -7.53 -8.12 -0.76
C ASN A 360 -6.91 -7.21 -1.82
N LEU A 361 -7.55 -7.07 -2.98
CA LEU A 361 -7.01 -6.27 -4.06
C LEU A 361 -6.91 -4.79 -3.68
N LYS A 362 -7.91 -4.24 -2.98
CA LYS A 362 -7.89 -2.84 -2.53
C LYS A 362 -6.79 -2.60 -1.51
N VAL A 363 -6.58 -3.52 -0.56
CA VAL A 363 -5.47 -3.42 0.40
C VAL A 363 -4.13 -3.46 -0.35
N LEU A 364 -3.97 -4.38 -1.29
CA LEU A 364 -2.76 -4.46 -2.12
C LEU A 364 -2.52 -3.17 -2.92
N GLN A 365 -3.57 -2.60 -3.52
CA GLN A 365 -3.47 -1.33 -4.25
C GLN A 365 -3.10 -0.17 -3.33
N ALA A 366 -3.67 -0.09 -2.13
CA ALA A 366 -3.34 0.93 -1.13
C ALA A 366 -1.87 0.88 -0.73
N ILE A 367 -1.30 -0.32 -0.55
CA ILE A 367 0.13 -0.53 -0.27
C ILE A 367 1.01 -0.06 -1.43
N LEU A 368 0.66 -0.47 -2.65
CA LEU A 368 1.43 -0.11 -3.83
C LEU A 368 1.42 1.39 -4.07
N LEU A 369 0.30 2.07 -3.78
CA LEU A 369 0.20 3.53 -3.74
C LEU A 369 1.10 4.13 -2.64
N LEU A 370 0.92 3.68 -1.39
CA LEU A 370 1.58 4.24 -0.19
C LEU A 370 3.10 4.24 -0.33
N TYR A 371 3.67 3.19 -0.91
CA TYR A 371 5.12 3.00 -1.01
C TYR A 371 5.70 3.27 -2.41
N ASN A 372 4.93 3.88 -3.31
CA ASN A 372 5.32 4.07 -4.72
C ASN A 372 5.88 2.77 -5.35
N ALA A 373 5.19 1.66 -5.10
CA ALA A 373 5.63 0.32 -5.49
C ALA A 373 4.84 -0.20 -6.70
N THR A 374 5.32 -1.31 -7.23
CA THR A 374 4.70 -2.03 -8.34
C THR A 374 4.86 -3.52 -8.12
N ILE A 375 4.03 -4.29 -8.82
CA ILE A 375 4.14 -5.75 -8.91
C ILE A 375 4.30 -6.12 -10.38
N TYR A 376 5.13 -7.12 -10.68
CA TYR A 376 5.26 -7.70 -12.02
C TYR A 376 5.67 -9.19 -11.92
N ALA A 377 5.52 -9.94 -13.01
CA ALA A 377 6.06 -11.30 -13.11
C ALA A 377 7.40 -11.31 -13.88
N ASP A 378 8.34 -12.14 -13.45
CA ASP A 378 9.52 -12.45 -14.27
C ASP A 378 9.22 -13.56 -15.30
N ALA A 379 10.18 -13.86 -16.16
CA ALA A 379 10.03 -14.89 -17.19
C ALA A 379 9.78 -16.30 -16.62
N ALA A 380 10.15 -16.55 -15.36
CA ALA A 380 9.92 -17.81 -14.67
C ALA A 380 8.54 -17.85 -13.96
N GLY A 381 7.71 -16.82 -14.13
CA GLY A 381 6.38 -16.74 -13.55
C GLY A 381 6.38 -16.39 -12.06
N ARG A 382 7.49 -15.89 -11.50
CA ARG A 382 7.54 -15.42 -10.11
C ARG A 382 7.01 -14.00 -10.02
N ILE A 383 6.08 -13.77 -9.11
CA ILE A 383 5.54 -12.44 -8.81
C ILE A 383 6.52 -11.66 -7.94
N ILE A 384 6.94 -10.48 -8.38
CA ILE A 384 7.92 -9.65 -7.70
C ILE A 384 7.24 -8.35 -7.27
N MET A 385 7.35 -8.01 -5.99
CA MET A 385 7.00 -6.70 -5.45
C MET A 385 8.25 -5.85 -5.29
N LYS A 386 8.23 -4.61 -5.81
CA LYS A 386 9.39 -3.72 -5.81
C LYS A 386 8.98 -2.25 -5.89
N ASN A 387 9.77 -1.34 -5.30
CA ASN A 387 9.57 0.10 -5.44
C ASN A 387 9.86 0.57 -6.88
N LYS A 388 9.11 1.56 -7.37
CA LYS A 388 9.30 2.11 -8.73
C LYS A 388 10.63 2.85 -8.88
N ASP A 389 11.24 3.28 -7.77
CA ASP A 389 12.47 4.06 -7.67
C ASP A 389 13.69 3.28 -7.14
N ALA A 390 13.53 1.99 -6.82
CA ALA A 390 14.62 1.12 -6.36
C ALA A 390 15.50 0.63 -7.53
N TYR A 391 16.34 1.53 -8.05
CA TYR A 391 17.29 1.24 -9.14
C TYR A 391 18.64 0.73 -8.61
N SER A 392 18.73 -0.54 -8.25
CA SER A 392 19.96 -1.13 -7.68
C SER A 392 20.83 -1.88 -8.69
N ALA A 393 20.46 -1.90 -9.97
CA ALA A 393 21.22 -2.62 -11.00
C ALA A 393 22.54 -1.91 -11.40
N ASN A 394 23.48 -2.68 -11.95
CA ASN A 394 24.62 -2.13 -12.67
C ASN A 394 24.13 -1.28 -13.85
N VAL A 395 24.89 -0.24 -14.18
CA VAL A 395 24.63 0.57 -15.38
C VAL A 395 25.09 -0.22 -16.60
N ILE A 396 24.19 -0.41 -17.56
CA ILE A 396 24.47 -1.02 -18.86
C ILE A 396 24.77 0.11 -19.84
N ASP A 397 26.02 0.22 -20.27
CA ASP A 397 26.41 1.19 -21.28
C ASP A 397 25.90 0.76 -22.65
N ILE A 398 25.10 1.62 -23.29
CA ILE A 398 24.62 1.41 -24.66
C ILE A 398 25.55 2.16 -25.60
N GLU A 399 26.14 1.46 -26.57
CA GLU A 399 27.00 2.07 -27.56
C GLU A 399 26.21 3.02 -28.47
N ASP A 400 26.78 4.18 -28.77
CA ASP A 400 26.11 5.21 -29.57
C ASP A 400 25.68 4.72 -30.97
N ASN A 401 26.42 3.77 -31.55
CA ASN A 401 26.10 3.18 -32.85
C ASN A 401 24.89 2.23 -32.80
N ASP A 402 24.55 1.71 -31.63
CA ASP A 402 23.39 0.82 -31.44
C ASP A 402 22.12 1.61 -31.12
N VAL A 403 22.19 2.93 -30.96
CA VAL A 403 21.02 3.79 -30.70
C VAL A 403 20.41 4.26 -32.03
N VAL A 404 19.38 3.56 -32.49
CA VAL A 404 18.66 3.84 -33.74
C VAL A 404 17.83 5.13 -33.65
N SER A 405 17.16 5.34 -32.52
CA SER A 405 16.38 6.55 -32.26
C SER A 405 16.46 6.95 -30.80
N PHE A 406 16.40 8.26 -30.50
CA PHE A 406 16.49 8.76 -29.14
C PHE A 406 15.82 10.13 -28.99
N THR A 407 14.80 10.21 -28.13
CA THR A 407 14.09 11.45 -27.80
C THR A 407 13.98 11.61 -26.30
N VAL A 408 14.08 12.84 -25.80
CA VAL A 408 13.91 13.16 -24.38
C VAL A 408 12.77 14.17 -24.23
N LYS A 409 11.84 13.90 -23.33
CA LYS A 409 10.67 14.75 -23.05
C LYS A 409 10.36 14.78 -21.55
N ARG A 410 9.67 15.82 -21.09
CA ARG A 410 9.16 15.84 -19.72
C ARG A 410 8.12 14.74 -19.52
N GLY A 411 8.10 14.15 -18.32
CA GLY A 411 7.05 13.22 -17.91
C GLY A 411 5.66 13.87 -17.98
N HIS A 412 4.63 13.04 -18.15
CA HIS A 412 3.24 13.49 -18.14
C HIS A 412 2.73 13.60 -16.71
N GLN A 413 1.86 14.57 -16.46
CA GLN A 413 1.26 14.80 -15.14
C GLN A 413 0.08 13.86 -14.94
N GLU A 414 0.08 13.14 -13.84
CA GLU A 414 -1.07 12.38 -13.38
C GLU A 414 -1.16 12.48 -11.86
N ALA A 415 -2.36 12.79 -11.36
CA ALA A 415 -2.61 12.80 -9.93
C ALA A 415 -2.91 11.37 -9.44
N PRO A 416 -2.29 10.91 -8.34
CA PRO A 416 -2.65 9.63 -7.74
C PRO A 416 -4.10 9.64 -7.26
N ASP A 417 -4.80 8.52 -7.47
CA ASP A 417 -6.07 8.26 -6.79
C ASP A 417 -5.80 7.84 -5.34
N ILE A 418 -5.93 8.80 -4.42
CA ILE A 418 -5.70 8.63 -2.99
C ILE A 418 -6.88 8.03 -2.22
N SER A 419 -8.04 7.80 -2.88
CA SER A 419 -9.20 7.20 -2.24
C SER A 419 -8.92 5.77 -1.76
N LEU A 420 -7.98 5.07 -2.40
CA LEU A 420 -7.57 3.71 -2.01
C LEU A 420 -7.03 3.61 -0.58
N LEU A 421 -6.49 4.70 -0.02
CA LEU A 421 -6.02 4.70 1.37
C LEU A 421 -7.17 4.66 2.39
N GLU A 422 -8.43 4.85 1.98
CA GLU A 422 -9.61 4.75 2.87
C GLU A 422 -9.82 3.35 3.44
N ILE A 423 -9.21 2.34 2.84
CA ILE A 423 -9.27 0.97 3.35
C ILE A 423 -8.41 0.77 4.61
N MET A 424 -7.56 1.74 4.96
CA MET A 424 -6.67 1.67 6.12
C MET A 424 -7.40 2.12 7.39
N ALA A 425 -7.05 1.55 8.54
CA ALA A 425 -7.58 1.96 9.84
C ALA A 425 -7.17 3.41 10.21
N GLY A 426 -8.08 4.10 10.88
CA GLY A 426 -7.95 5.49 11.33
C GLY A 426 -8.28 6.51 10.24
N ASP A 427 -8.40 7.78 10.63
CA ASP A 427 -8.59 8.88 9.69
C ASP A 427 -7.34 9.09 8.83
N THR A 428 -7.45 8.79 7.54
CA THR A 428 -6.35 8.84 6.58
C THR A 428 -6.15 10.20 5.92
N SER A 429 -6.91 11.23 6.28
CA SER A 429 -6.91 12.52 5.59
C SER A 429 -5.51 13.16 5.50
N HIS A 430 -4.78 13.23 6.62
CA HIS A 430 -3.41 13.78 6.63
C HIS A 430 -2.43 12.91 5.82
N LEU A 431 -2.53 11.58 5.94
CA LEU A 431 -1.68 10.66 5.20
C LEU A 431 -1.90 10.81 3.69
N LYS A 432 -3.16 10.87 3.24
CA LYS A 432 -3.52 11.06 1.83
C LYS A 432 -2.88 12.30 1.23
N ASP A 433 -2.96 13.43 1.92
CA ASP A 433 -2.38 14.70 1.43
C ASP A 433 -0.85 14.63 1.32
N LEU A 434 -0.18 14.03 2.31
CA LEU A 434 1.27 13.86 2.29
C LEU A 434 1.71 12.93 1.15
N ILE A 435 1.04 11.78 0.98
CA ILE A 435 1.35 10.83 -0.10
C ILE A 435 1.08 11.44 -1.48
N LYS A 436 -0.05 12.14 -1.63
CA LYS A 436 -0.39 12.84 -2.89
C LYS A 436 0.71 13.82 -3.30
N ASN A 437 1.11 14.69 -2.39
CA ASN A 437 2.12 15.71 -2.67
C ASN A 437 3.49 15.09 -2.96
N ASN A 438 3.85 14.04 -2.22
CA ASN A 438 5.10 13.30 -2.45
C ASN A 438 5.14 12.64 -3.84
N LEU A 439 4.07 11.96 -4.23
CA LEU A 439 4.01 11.28 -5.55
C LEU A 439 3.96 12.28 -6.71
N ILE A 440 3.20 13.37 -6.59
CA ILE A 440 3.20 14.45 -7.59
C ILE A 440 4.61 15.00 -7.75
N GLY A 441 5.30 15.35 -6.65
CA GLY A 441 6.68 15.84 -6.70
C GLY A 441 7.65 14.83 -7.31
N PHE A 442 7.51 13.54 -6.95
CA PHE A 442 8.32 12.47 -7.54
C PHE A 442 8.15 12.42 -9.07
N HIS A 443 6.92 12.39 -9.58
CA HIS A 443 6.66 12.26 -11.01
C HIS A 443 6.97 13.54 -11.80
N ASP A 444 6.68 14.72 -11.23
CA ASP A 444 6.99 16.02 -11.84
C ASP A 444 8.50 16.24 -12.05
N SER A 445 9.33 15.61 -11.20
CA SER A 445 10.79 15.70 -11.31
C SER A 445 11.38 14.90 -12.48
N LYS A 446 10.62 13.97 -13.09
CA LYS A 446 11.17 13.01 -14.05
C LYS A 446 11.21 13.55 -15.48
N TRP A 447 12.39 13.45 -16.09
CA TRP A 447 12.53 13.44 -17.53
C TRP A 447 12.39 12.02 -18.04
N SER A 448 11.68 11.84 -19.15
CA SER A 448 11.55 10.55 -19.83
C SER A 448 12.34 10.56 -21.13
N CYS A 449 13.02 9.46 -21.44
CA CYS A 449 13.54 9.22 -22.77
C CYS A 449 12.78 8.09 -23.45
N GLU A 450 12.67 8.16 -24.77
CA GLU A 450 12.20 7.09 -25.65
C GLU A 450 13.35 6.77 -26.59
N ALA A 451 13.75 5.50 -26.63
CA ALA A 451 14.89 5.05 -27.43
C ALA A 451 14.58 3.74 -28.16
N THR A 452 15.13 3.62 -29.36
CA THR A 452 15.25 2.34 -30.07
C THR A 452 16.71 1.92 -30.02
N ILE A 453 17.00 0.73 -29.49
CA ILE A 453 18.35 0.17 -29.32
C ILE A 453 18.44 -1.12 -30.12
N ASP A 454 19.40 -1.22 -31.03
CA ASP A 454 19.67 -2.39 -31.87
C ASP A 454 20.43 -3.49 -31.09
N GLN A 455 20.51 -4.68 -31.67
CA GLN A 455 21.24 -5.85 -31.16
C GLN A 455 20.69 -6.38 -29.83
N ILE A 456 19.49 -6.97 -29.85
CA ILE A 456 18.87 -7.59 -28.66
C ILE A 456 19.82 -8.59 -27.98
N GLY A 457 20.62 -9.33 -28.76
CA GLY A 457 21.55 -10.32 -28.22
C GLY A 457 22.75 -9.75 -27.44
N LYS A 458 23.08 -8.47 -27.59
CA LYS A 458 24.24 -7.83 -26.95
C LYS A 458 23.93 -7.34 -25.53
N TYR A 459 22.70 -6.92 -25.29
CA TYR A 459 22.29 -6.27 -24.04
C TYR A 459 21.23 -7.07 -23.30
N THR A 460 21.42 -7.31 -22.00
CA THR A 460 20.39 -7.92 -21.16
C THR A 460 19.51 -6.84 -20.54
N LEU A 461 18.54 -6.33 -21.32
CA LEU A 461 17.63 -5.28 -20.87
C LEU A 461 16.33 -5.85 -20.32
N ALA A 462 15.91 -5.30 -19.18
CA ALA A 462 14.64 -5.58 -18.52
C ALA A 462 14.07 -4.31 -17.87
N LEU A 463 12.81 -4.37 -17.43
CA LEU A 463 12.19 -3.32 -16.63
C LEU A 463 13.09 -2.93 -15.45
N GLN A 464 13.19 -1.64 -15.17
CA GLN A 464 14.03 -1.02 -14.13
C GLN A 464 15.55 -1.25 -14.27
N SER A 465 16.03 -1.79 -15.39
CA SER A 465 17.47 -1.80 -15.69
C SER A 465 17.97 -0.37 -15.84
N ARG A 466 19.20 -0.10 -15.38
CA ARG A 466 19.87 1.18 -15.59
C ARG A 466 20.65 1.11 -16.88
N ILE A 467 20.35 2.01 -17.81
CA ILE A 467 21.05 2.14 -19.09
C ILE A 467 21.71 3.50 -19.18
N GLN A 468 22.87 3.57 -19.82
CA GLN A 468 23.55 4.82 -20.11
C GLN A 468 23.55 5.04 -21.62
N ILE A 469 22.97 6.16 -22.04
CA ILE A 469 22.93 6.60 -23.44
C ILE A 469 23.53 8.01 -23.47
N LYS A 470 24.55 8.23 -24.30
CA LYS A 470 25.22 9.54 -24.45
C LYS A 470 25.68 10.16 -23.11
N GLY A 471 26.20 9.33 -22.21
CA GLY A 471 26.72 9.76 -20.90
C GLY A 471 25.66 10.10 -19.84
N VAL A 472 24.38 9.89 -20.11
CA VAL A 472 23.29 10.11 -19.15
C VAL A 472 22.66 8.78 -18.76
N VAL A 473 22.39 8.59 -17.47
CA VAL A 473 21.80 7.36 -16.93
C VAL A 473 20.28 7.47 -16.89
N TYR A 474 19.62 6.42 -17.37
CA TYR A 474 18.18 6.27 -17.40
C TYR A 474 17.78 4.91 -16.79
N ALA A 475 16.60 4.84 -16.17
CA ALA A 475 16.00 3.60 -15.68
C ALA A 475 14.80 3.21 -16.55
N ILE A 476 14.84 2.02 -17.13
CA ILE A 476 13.80 1.52 -18.04
C ILE A 476 12.47 1.40 -17.29
N ILE A 477 11.43 2.04 -17.81
CA ILE A 477 10.05 1.98 -17.31
C ILE A 477 9.10 1.30 -18.30
N GLU A 478 9.49 1.17 -19.56
CA GLU A 478 8.77 0.44 -20.59
C GLU A 478 9.79 -0.21 -21.51
N ILE A 479 9.60 -1.48 -21.86
CA ILE A 479 10.47 -2.21 -22.78
C ILE A 479 9.66 -3.19 -23.62
N GLU A 480 9.80 -3.06 -24.93
CA GLU A 480 9.30 -4.00 -25.92
C GLU A 480 10.48 -4.56 -26.71
N ARG A 481 10.41 -5.84 -27.06
CA ARG A 481 11.43 -6.53 -27.86
C ARG A 481 10.86 -6.79 -29.25
N ASP A 482 11.37 -6.09 -30.26
CA ASP A 482 11.07 -6.36 -31.65
C ASP A 482 12.07 -7.39 -32.18
N HIS A 483 11.67 -8.63 -32.01
CA HIS A 483 12.45 -9.80 -32.36
C HIS A 483 12.69 -9.98 -33.87
N ILE A 484 11.92 -9.30 -34.73
CA ILE A 484 12.07 -9.33 -36.19
C ILE A 484 13.12 -8.33 -36.63
N LYS A 485 13.12 -7.14 -36.02
CA LYS A 485 14.09 -6.07 -36.31
C LYS A 485 15.39 -6.18 -35.53
N ASP A 486 15.43 -7.08 -34.54
CA ASP A 486 16.52 -7.18 -33.56
C ASP A 486 16.67 -5.93 -32.67
N GLU A 487 15.56 -5.25 -32.38
CA GLU A 487 15.53 -3.97 -31.66
C GLU A 487 14.81 -4.05 -30.30
N TYR A 488 15.33 -3.35 -29.29
CA TYR A 488 14.59 -2.91 -28.13
C TYR A 488 13.92 -1.57 -28.39
N LYS A 489 12.65 -1.43 -28.00
CA LYS A 489 12.00 -0.12 -27.83
C LYS A 489 11.85 0.12 -26.34
N VAL A 490 12.46 1.19 -25.84
CA VAL A 490 12.45 1.50 -24.41
C VAL A 490 11.89 2.89 -24.15
N LYS A 491 11.12 3.01 -23.06
CA LYS A 491 10.92 4.28 -22.37
C LYS A 491 11.62 4.20 -21.02
N ALA A 492 12.30 5.25 -20.62
CA ALA A 492 13.08 5.25 -19.37
C ALA A 492 13.01 6.61 -18.67
N TRP A 493 13.07 6.63 -17.33
CA TRP A 493 13.20 7.85 -16.56
C TRP A 493 14.66 8.21 -16.37
N ARG A 494 15.02 9.48 -16.55
CA ARG A 494 16.33 10.00 -16.20
C ARG A 494 16.54 9.90 -14.68
N LEU A 495 17.71 9.41 -14.28
CA LEU A 495 18.13 9.32 -12.88
C LEU A 495 18.90 10.55 -12.42
#